data_AF-V2XSK5-F1
#
_entry.id   AF-V2XSK5-F1
#
_cell.length_a   1.000
_cell.length_b   1.000
_cell.length_c   1.000
_cell.angle_alpha   90.00
_cell.angle_beta   90.00
_cell.angle_gamma   90.00
#
_symmetry.space_group_name_H-M   'P 1'
#
loop_
_entity.id
_entity.type
_entity.pdbx_description
1 polymer ?
#
loop_
_entity_poly.entity_id
_entity_poly.type
_entity_poly.pdbx_seq_one_letter_code
_entity_poly.pdbx_strand_id
1 'polypeptide(L)'
;MTLGRSPYQGTRRKVVIGLDVGTTNSGISYCVLEPGVVPEVKSVTRYPAQEQMGQDTKIPSCVLYDREGVARAFGAEVLREEIQHEAEANSWTLAEWFKLYLPTGNLTKLREMEPDRAQNLPRIPPHKTPVEIFVDFIRYLYHWVKQYICEVNGDDDWWDIIGDNIEFVLTHPNGWEGVEQAKLRDIAVRAGLIPNTVKGQARVHFVTEGEACLHHCIHELASSHPDLQSMKHVIIIDAGGGTIDLSTYTTRRGAKLSPTACFEEIAVPQTRLAGSVFVTKAFERHVRRFLPDNYQDDIERMVNEFDRTTKVRFRDDFHDRTFVRFGTFREHDPQLGIEHGKLMLSSDSMKKFFDHSVKSIIATADEQIRAAFQDFNKPIEE
;
A
#
# COMPACT_ATOMS: atom_id res chain seq x y z
N MET A 1 -20.79 -27.35 -10.77
CA MET A 1 -19.32 -27.22 -10.67
C MET A 1 -19.06 -26.13 -9.65
N THR A 2 -18.35 -26.45 -8.57
CA THR A 2 -18.06 -25.51 -7.48
C THR A 2 -17.20 -24.36 -8.00
N LEU A 3 -17.63 -23.12 -7.77
CA LEU A 3 -16.94 -21.87 -8.13
C LEU A 3 -15.63 -21.65 -7.32
N GLY A 4 -15.13 -22.67 -6.62
CA GLY A 4 -14.06 -22.58 -5.63
C GLY A 4 -12.75 -23.20 -6.08
N ARG A 5 -11.69 -22.92 -5.31
CA ARG A 5 -10.35 -23.50 -5.50
C ARG A 5 -10.41 -25.03 -5.38
N SER A 6 -9.61 -25.73 -6.20
CA SER A 6 -9.46 -27.19 -6.10
C SER A 6 -8.51 -27.57 -4.95
N PRO A 7 -8.63 -28.77 -4.37
CA PRO A 7 -7.66 -29.27 -3.40
C PRO A 7 -6.23 -29.26 -3.92
N TYR A 8 -5.27 -28.90 -3.06
CA TYR A 8 -3.85 -28.87 -3.43
C TYR A 8 -3.34 -30.28 -3.76
N GLN A 9 -2.75 -30.42 -4.95
CA GLN A 9 -2.30 -31.70 -5.50
C GLN A 9 -0.82 -32.00 -5.22
N GLY A 10 -0.11 -31.13 -4.50
CA GLY A 10 1.28 -31.38 -4.14
C GLY A 10 1.42 -32.50 -3.13
N THR A 11 2.55 -33.19 -3.15
CA THR A 11 2.83 -34.35 -2.28
C THR A 11 3.37 -33.97 -0.89
N ARG A 12 3.67 -32.70 -0.68
CA ARG A 12 4.27 -32.17 0.55
C ARG A 12 3.74 -30.78 0.84
N ARG A 13 3.59 -30.47 2.13
CA ARG A 13 3.14 -29.18 2.64
C ARG A 13 4.01 -28.05 2.09
N LYS A 14 3.39 -26.98 1.61
CA LYS A 14 4.05 -25.77 1.06
C LYS A 14 3.43 -24.53 1.70
N VAL A 15 4.22 -23.48 1.90
CA VAL A 15 3.70 -22.17 2.32
C VAL A 15 3.81 -21.19 1.16
N VAL A 16 2.75 -20.43 0.91
CA VAL A 16 2.78 -19.29 -0.02
C VAL A 16 2.60 -18.02 0.81
N ILE A 17 3.46 -17.03 0.63
CA ILE A 17 3.41 -15.74 1.32
C ILE A 17 3.22 -14.63 0.27
N GLY A 18 2.09 -13.94 0.33
CA GLY A 18 1.81 -12.74 -0.44
C GLY A 18 2.26 -11.50 0.32
N LEU A 19 3.12 -10.69 -0.29
CA LEU A 19 3.64 -9.43 0.26
C LEU A 19 3.12 -8.27 -0.57
N ASP A 20 2.30 -7.43 0.03
CA ASP A 20 1.92 -6.13 -0.51
C ASP A 20 2.66 -5.04 0.26
N VAL A 21 3.73 -4.51 -0.33
CA VAL A 21 4.47 -3.39 0.26
C VAL A 21 4.04 -2.11 -0.41
N GLY A 22 3.08 -1.39 0.18
CA GLY A 22 2.57 -0.14 -0.34
C GLY A 22 3.45 1.07 -0.02
N THR A 23 3.01 2.25 -0.46
CA THR A 23 3.72 3.50 -0.17
C THR A 23 3.57 3.91 1.30
N THR A 24 2.37 3.75 1.86
CA THR A 24 2.03 4.19 3.21
C THR A 24 1.81 3.02 4.17
N ASN A 25 1.19 1.95 3.69
CA ASN A 25 0.87 0.76 4.45
C ASN A 25 1.22 -0.48 3.65
N SER A 26 1.58 -1.54 4.35
CA SER A 26 1.93 -2.84 3.80
C SER A 26 1.07 -3.93 4.45
N GLY A 27 0.82 -5.02 3.75
CA GLY A 27 0.06 -6.16 4.23
C GLY A 27 0.69 -7.48 3.82
N ILE A 28 0.47 -8.51 4.63
CA ILE A 28 0.92 -9.87 4.36
C ILE A 28 -0.29 -10.79 4.37
N SER A 29 -0.39 -11.63 3.34
CA SER A 29 -1.27 -12.79 3.34
C SER A 29 -0.43 -14.05 3.21
N TYR A 30 -0.96 -15.17 3.68
CA TYR A 30 -0.31 -16.46 3.54
C TYR A 30 -1.33 -17.56 3.32
N CYS A 31 -0.86 -18.66 2.74
CA CYS A 31 -1.64 -19.87 2.55
C CYS A 31 -0.75 -21.08 2.87
N VAL A 32 -1.25 -21.97 3.73
CA VAL A 32 -0.62 -23.27 3.97
C VAL A 32 -1.30 -24.28 3.03
N LEU A 33 -0.54 -24.76 2.06
CA LEU A 33 -0.99 -25.73 1.08
C LEU A 33 -0.74 -27.13 1.61
N GLU A 34 -1.82 -27.78 2.05
CA GLU A 34 -1.81 -29.15 2.55
C GLU A 34 -2.29 -30.14 1.48
N PRO A 35 -1.58 -31.27 1.27
CA PRO A 35 -2.00 -32.27 0.28
C PRO A 35 -3.46 -32.71 0.47
N GLY A 36 -4.27 -32.58 -0.59
CA GLY A 36 -5.68 -32.97 -0.58
C GLY A 36 -6.63 -31.98 0.09
N VAL A 37 -6.13 -30.84 0.59
CA VAL A 37 -6.96 -29.80 1.24
C VAL A 37 -7.15 -28.61 0.30
N VAL A 38 -8.35 -28.02 0.33
CA VAL A 38 -8.63 -26.79 -0.42
C VAL A 38 -7.85 -25.62 0.19
N PRO A 39 -7.05 -24.89 -0.59
CA PRO A 39 -6.27 -23.75 -0.10
C PRO A 39 -7.13 -22.63 0.49
N GLU A 40 -6.80 -22.22 1.71
CA GLU A 40 -7.38 -21.06 2.39
C GLU A 40 -6.34 -19.94 2.50
N VAL A 41 -6.68 -18.75 2.02
CA VAL A 41 -5.83 -17.56 2.14
C VAL A 41 -6.16 -16.88 3.46
N LYS A 42 -5.14 -16.62 4.27
CA LYS A 42 -5.24 -15.96 5.57
C LYS A 42 -4.44 -14.68 5.56
N SER A 43 -4.96 -13.64 6.19
CA SER A 43 -4.22 -12.39 6.40
C SER A 43 -3.44 -12.45 7.70
N VAL A 44 -2.27 -11.82 7.73
CA VAL A 44 -1.60 -11.51 8.99
C VAL A 44 -2.37 -10.36 9.65
N THR A 45 -2.94 -10.63 10.82
CA THR A 45 -3.81 -9.70 11.57
C THR A 45 -3.18 -9.16 12.85
N ARG A 46 -1.93 -9.54 13.11
CA ARG A 46 -1.15 -9.01 14.24
C ARG A 46 0.25 -8.71 13.77
N TYR A 47 0.64 -7.45 13.95
CA TYR A 47 2.00 -6.99 13.79
C TYR A 47 2.52 -6.44 15.13
N PRO A 48 3.84 -6.30 15.30
CA PRO A 48 4.43 -5.72 16.51
C PRO A 48 3.90 -4.32 16.78
N ALA A 49 3.74 -3.98 18.06
CA ALA A 49 3.34 -2.65 18.51
C ALA A 49 2.01 -2.12 17.93
N GLN A 50 1.18 -2.99 17.35
CA GLN A 50 -0.14 -2.62 16.87
C GLN A 50 -1.19 -2.84 17.95
N GLU A 51 -1.64 -1.74 18.57
CA GLU A 51 -2.53 -1.75 19.75
C GLU A 51 -3.95 -2.29 19.45
N GLN A 52 -4.38 -2.23 18.18
CA GLN A 52 -5.68 -2.74 17.74
C GLN A 52 -5.60 -4.26 17.52
N MET A 53 -5.85 -5.04 18.57
CA MET A 53 -5.87 -6.51 18.49
C MET A 53 -6.89 -7.00 17.44
N GLY A 54 -6.40 -7.54 16.32
CA GLY A 54 -7.12 -8.54 15.50
C GLY A 54 -8.02 -8.02 14.37
N GLN A 55 -8.09 -6.72 14.08
CA GLN A 55 -8.90 -6.20 12.97
C GLN A 55 -8.10 -5.54 11.83
N ASP A 56 -6.88 -5.09 12.11
CA ASP A 56 -6.06 -4.43 11.10
C ASP A 56 -5.10 -5.43 10.44
N THR A 57 -5.16 -5.49 9.11
CA THR A 57 -4.36 -6.39 8.28
C THR A 57 -3.12 -5.70 7.71
N LYS A 58 -2.95 -4.41 8.04
CA LYS A 58 -1.91 -3.56 7.50
C LYS A 58 -0.99 -3.03 8.59
N ILE A 59 0.24 -2.74 8.20
CA ILE A 59 1.27 -2.10 9.01
C ILE A 59 1.84 -0.88 8.26
N PRO A 60 2.13 0.24 8.93
CA PRO A 60 2.78 1.38 8.29
C PRO A 60 4.08 1.01 7.57
N SER A 61 4.31 1.60 6.40
CA SER A 61 5.51 1.40 5.57
C SER A 61 6.55 2.45 5.91
N CYS A 62 7.05 2.38 7.13
CA CYS A 62 8.01 3.34 7.66
C CYS A 62 9.08 2.67 8.53
N VAL A 63 10.24 3.31 8.61
CA VAL A 63 11.38 2.88 9.42
C VAL A 63 12.07 4.10 10.01
N LEU A 64 12.40 4.07 11.31
CA LEU A 64 13.26 5.08 11.94
C LEU A 64 14.70 4.61 11.92
N TYR A 65 15.60 5.47 11.48
CA TYR A 65 17.05 5.23 11.48
C TYR A 65 17.77 6.19 12.41
N ASP A 66 18.75 5.70 13.15
CA ASP A 66 19.70 6.58 13.83
C ASP A 66 20.69 7.23 12.85
N ARG A 67 21.59 8.06 13.38
CA ARG A 67 22.56 8.82 12.58
C ARG A 67 23.57 7.94 11.85
N GLU A 68 23.77 6.70 12.30
CA GLU A 68 24.68 5.73 11.68
C GLU A 68 23.95 4.86 10.63
N GLY A 69 22.66 5.12 10.39
CA GLY A 69 21.84 4.33 9.48
C GLY A 69 21.43 2.98 10.06
N VAL A 70 21.43 2.80 11.37
CA VAL A 70 20.89 1.59 12.00
C VAL A 70 19.39 1.78 12.23
N ALA A 71 18.58 0.80 11.80
CA ALA A 71 17.15 0.83 12.02
C ALA A 71 16.84 0.64 13.52
N ARG A 72 15.97 1.50 14.06
CA ARG A 72 15.62 1.55 15.48
C ARG A 72 14.17 1.13 15.75
N ALA A 73 13.28 1.37 14.80
CA ALA A 73 11.88 0.99 14.89
C ALA A 73 11.28 0.82 13.49
N PHE A 74 10.30 -0.07 13.36
CA PHE A 74 9.63 -0.38 12.10
C PHE A 74 8.10 -0.29 12.24
N GLY A 75 7.44 0.17 11.18
CA GLY A 75 5.99 0.14 11.07
C GLY A 75 5.27 0.76 12.27
N ALA A 76 4.39 0.01 12.93
CA ALA A 76 3.60 0.55 14.04
C ALA A 76 4.46 0.95 15.27
N GLU A 77 5.67 0.38 15.44
CA GLU A 77 6.58 0.77 16.51
C GLU A 77 7.00 2.25 16.40
N VAL A 78 7.10 2.77 15.17
CA VAL A 78 7.42 4.18 14.89
C VAL A 78 6.37 5.14 15.47
N LEU A 79 5.14 4.65 15.68
CA LEU A 79 4.02 5.46 16.18
C LEU A 79 3.93 5.49 17.71
N ARG A 80 4.77 4.73 18.42
CA ARG A 80 4.80 4.71 19.89
C ARG A 80 5.39 6.00 20.43
N GLU A 81 4.75 6.59 21.44
CA GLU A 81 5.15 7.87 22.04
C GLU A 81 6.58 7.81 22.58
N GLU A 82 6.95 6.71 23.23
CA GLU A 82 8.31 6.47 23.71
C GLU A 82 9.34 6.44 22.58
N ILE A 83 9.00 5.86 21.42
CA ILE A 83 9.90 5.80 20.25
C ILE A 83 9.99 7.17 19.59
N GLN A 84 8.90 7.94 19.55
CA GLN A 84 8.90 9.31 19.03
C GLN A 84 9.78 10.23 19.90
N HIS A 85 9.66 10.15 21.23
CA HIS A 85 10.52 10.89 22.14
C HIS A 85 12.00 10.50 21.99
N GLU A 86 12.32 9.21 21.85
CA GLU A 86 13.69 8.77 21.57
C GLU A 86 14.21 9.26 20.22
N ALA A 87 13.37 9.23 19.19
CA ALA A 87 13.70 9.70 17.86
C ALA A 87 14.04 11.20 17.86
N GLU A 88 13.25 12.02 18.53
CA GLU A 88 13.51 13.45 18.68
C GLU A 88 14.79 13.70 19.48
N ALA A 89 14.93 13.08 20.65
CA ALA A 89 16.08 13.27 21.53
C ALA A 89 17.42 12.88 20.87
N ASN A 90 17.40 11.86 20.02
CA ASN A 90 18.61 11.34 19.35
C ASN A 90 18.71 11.79 17.88
N SER A 91 17.76 12.59 17.40
CA SER A 91 17.66 13.05 16.00
C SER A 91 17.67 11.90 15.00
N TRP A 92 16.85 10.88 15.24
CA TRP A 92 16.60 9.81 14.28
C TRP A 92 15.83 10.36 13.08
N THR A 93 16.03 9.74 11.93
CA THR A 93 15.38 10.14 10.68
C THR A 93 14.32 9.12 10.29
N LEU A 94 13.10 9.60 10.06
CA LEU A 94 12.00 8.80 9.53
C LEU A 94 12.21 8.55 8.03
N ALA A 95 12.22 7.28 7.64
CA ALA A 95 12.11 6.85 6.25
C ALA A 95 10.67 6.45 5.96
N GLU A 96 10.03 7.16 5.04
CA GLU A 96 8.69 6.86 4.54
C GLU A 96 8.65 7.05 3.02
N TRP A 97 7.64 6.45 2.38
CA TRP A 97 7.41 6.54 0.93
C TRP A 97 8.61 6.11 0.08
N PHE A 98 9.50 5.30 0.64
CA PHE A 98 10.72 4.80 0.00
C PHE A 98 10.42 3.96 -1.26
N LYS A 99 9.21 3.36 -1.37
CA LYS A 99 8.74 2.68 -2.59
C LYS A 99 8.71 3.61 -3.81
N LEU A 100 8.35 4.88 -3.64
CA LEU A 100 8.22 5.85 -4.73
C LEU A 100 9.58 6.22 -5.38
N TYR A 101 10.69 5.82 -4.74
CA TYR A 101 12.05 6.02 -5.24
C TYR A 101 12.61 4.84 -6.03
N LEU A 102 11.99 3.65 -5.97
CA LEU A 102 12.55 2.43 -6.58
C LEU A 102 12.70 2.48 -8.12
N PRO A 103 11.79 3.11 -8.89
CA PRO A 103 11.95 3.19 -10.35
C PRO A 103 13.26 3.90 -10.74
N THR A 104 13.56 5.03 -10.10
CA THR A 104 14.74 5.84 -10.39
C THR A 104 15.98 5.42 -9.61
N GLY A 105 15.83 4.70 -8.49
CA GLY A 105 16.91 4.13 -7.69
C GLY A 105 17.66 5.13 -6.82
N ASN A 106 17.62 6.44 -7.13
CA ASN A 106 18.13 7.49 -6.28
C ASN A 106 17.38 8.83 -6.49
N LEU A 107 17.43 9.69 -5.47
CA LEU A 107 16.75 10.99 -5.46
C LEU A 107 17.32 11.97 -6.50
N THR A 108 18.60 11.85 -6.87
CA THR A 108 19.24 12.71 -7.88
C THR A 108 18.62 12.50 -9.26
N LYS A 109 18.54 11.25 -9.69
CA LYS A 109 17.91 10.84 -10.94
C LYS A 109 16.41 11.14 -10.94
N LEU A 110 15.74 10.99 -9.78
CA LEU A 110 14.35 11.42 -9.64
C LEU A 110 14.20 12.94 -9.82
N ARG A 111 15.08 13.76 -9.25
CA ARG A 111 15.06 15.22 -9.40
C ARG A 111 15.35 15.66 -10.84
N GLU A 112 16.22 14.94 -11.53
CA GLU A 112 16.54 15.21 -12.94
C GLU A 112 15.39 14.83 -13.88
N MET A 113 14.73 13.69 -13.63
CA MET A 113 13.66 13.17 -14.49
C MET A 113 12.28 13.75 -14.18
N GLU A 114 11.98 13.94 -12.89
CA GLU A 114 10.65 14.31 -12.38
C GLU A 114 10.76 15.31 -11.20
N PRO A 115 11.20 16.55 -11.45
CA PRO A 115 11.48 17.53 -10.39
C PRO A 115 10.26 17.84 -9.50
N ASP A 116 9.07 17.96 -10.08
CA ASP A 116 7.83 18.23 -9.34
C ASP A 116 7.45 17.08 -8.40
N ARG A 117 7.68 15.84 -8.85
CA ARG A 117 7.52 14.64 -8.00
C ARG A 117 8.56 14.64 -6.88
N ALA A 118 9.82 14.90 -7.21
CA ALA A 118 10.91 14.85 -6.25
C ALA A 118 10.80 15.91 -5.15
N GLN A 119 10.27 17.10 -5.45
CA GLN A 119 9.98 18.14 -4.46
C GLN A 119 8.94 17.70 -3.42
N ASN A 120 8.09 16.74 -3.80
CA ASN A 120 7.03 16.25 -2.95
C ASN A 120 7.40 14.98 -2.15
N LEU A 121 8.59 14.42 -2.30
CA LEU A 121 8.97 13.23 -1.54
C LEU A 121 9.79 13.57 -0.27
N PRO A 122 9.55 12.87 0.86
CA PRO A 122 10.34 12.96 2.08
C PRO A 122 11.79 12.61 1.83
N ARG A 123 12.70 13.21 2.59
CA ARG A 123 14.13 12.95 2.44
C ARG A 123 14.45 11.50 2.84
N ILE A 124 15.42 10.92 2.15
CA ILE A 124 15.98 9.63 2.53
C ILE A 124 16.96 9.85 3.69
N PRO A 125 16.95 9.00 4.74
CA PRO A 125 17.93 9.05 5.82
C PRO A 125 19.38 9.08 5.32
N PRO A 126 20.28 9.74 6.07
CA PRO A 126 21.70 9.65 5.75
C PRO A 126 22.17 8.19 5.81
N HIS A 127 23.19 7.85 5.02
CA HIS A 127 23.79 6.51 4.98
C HIS A 127 22.85 5.38 4.51
N LYS A 128 21.69 5.72 3.93
CA LYS A 128 20.76 4.76 3.34
C LYS A 128 20.40 5.11 1.91
N THR A 129 20.21 4.08 1.11
CA THR A 129 19.55 4.14 -0.19
C THR A 129 18.09 3.67 -0.07
N PRO A 130 17.19 4.09 -0.98
CA PRO A 130 15.82 3.58 -1.01
C PRO A 130 15.73 2.05 -1.07
N VAL A 131 16.65 1.41 -1.80
CA VAL A 131 16.71 -0.06 -1.91
C VAL A 131 17.10 -0.68 -0.57
N GLU A 132 18.06 -0.12 0.16
CA GLU A 132 18.42 -0.63 1.49
C GLU A 132 17.29 -0.50 2.50
N ILE A 133 16.54 0.61 2.46
CA ILE A 133 15.37 0.79 3.31
C ILE A 133 14.31 -0.26 3.00
N PHE A 134 14.07 -0.53 1.71
CA PHE A 134 13.13 -1.55 1.28
C PHE A 134 13.59 -2.96 1.70
N VAL A 135 14.89 -3.26 1.61
CA VAL A 135 15.49 -4.50 2.09
C VAL A 135 15.28 -4.68 3.61
N ASP A 136 15.57 -3.64 4.40
CA ASP A 136 15.41 -3.68 5.85
C ASP A 136 13.95 -3.89 6.24
N PHE A 137 13.03 -3.22 5.54
CA PHE A 137 11.60 -3.37 5.78
C PHE A 137 11.06 -4.76 5.36
N ILE A 138 11.45 -5.29 4.19
CA ILE A 138 11.06 -6.66 3.78
C ILE A 138 11.62 -7.71 4.75
N ARG A 139 12.85 -7.52 5.24
CA ARG A 139 13.45 -8.42 6.24
C ARG A 139 12.65 -8.42 7.54
N TYR A 140 12.25 -7.23 8.01
CA TYR A 140 11.36 -7.07 9.15
C TYR A 140 10.03 -7.82 8.92
N LEU A 141 9.35 -7.57 7.80
CA LEU A 141 8.08 -8.25 7.46
C LEU A 141 8.23 -9.78 7.43
N TYR A 142 9.33 -10.28 6.84
CA TYR A 142 9.58 -11.71 6.73
C TYR A 142 9.86 -12.37 8.08
N HIS A 143 10.60 -11.69 8.96
CA HIS A 143 10.78 -12.14 10.34
C HIS A 143 9.44 -12.29 11.06
N TRP A 144 8.56 -11.29 10.95
CA TRP A 144 7.29 -11.27 11.67
C TRP A 144 6.26 -12.23 11.14
N VAL A 145 6.12 -12.38 9.81
CA VAL A 145 5.22 -13.41 9.26
C VAL A 145 5.66 -14.81 9.70
N LYS A 146 6.97 -15.05 9.83
CA LYS A 146 7.47 -16.32 10.33
C LYS A 146 7.01 -16.61 11.75
N GLN A 147 7.18 -15.64 12.63
CA GLN A 147 6.74 -15.73 14.02
C GLN A 147 5.22 -15.88 14.13
N TYR A 148 4.45 -15.07 13.39
CA TYR A 148 2.98 -15.12 13.40
C TYR A 148 2.45 -16.50 13.01
N ILE A 149 2.97 -17.09 11.93
CA ILE A 149 2.53 -18.42 11.48
C ILE A 149 2.89 -19.50 12.52
N CYS A 150 4.06 -19.44 13.16
CA CYS A 150 4.40 -20.36 14.26
C CYS A 150 3.40 -20.24 15.41
N GLU A 151 3.14 -19.02 15.89
CA GLU A 151 2.21 -18.76 17.00
C GLU A 151 0.79 -19.26 16.70
N VAL A 152 0.31 -19.09 15.45
CA VAL A 152 -1.04 -19.53 15.05
C VAL A 152 -1.12 -21.05 14.90
N ASN A 153 -0.04 -21.73 14.52
CA ASN A 153 -0.04 -23.19 14.34
C ASN A 153 0.40 -23.98 15.59
N GLY A 154 1.01 -23.32 16.57
CA GLY A 154 1.39 -23.91 17.86
C GLY A 154 2.56 -24.89 17.79
N ASP A 155 3.48 -24.69 16.84
CA ASP A 155 4.61 -25.59 16.57
C ASP A 155 5.88 -24.78 16.26
N ASP A 156 6.88 -24.91 17.11
CA ASP A 156 8.16 -24.20 17.00
C ASP A 156 9.06 -24.81 15.90
N ASP A 157 8.86 -26.08 15.54
CA ASP A 157 9.64 -26.79 14.50
C ASP A 157 9.04 -26.58 13.08
N TRP A 158 7.98 -25.77 12.97
CA TRP A 158 7.23 -25.59 11.73
C TRP A 158 8.08 -25.17 10.53
N TRP A 159 9.02 -24.25 10.74
CA TRP A 159 9.89 -23.76 9.67
C TRP A 159 10.95 -24.77 9.25
N ASP A 160 11.38 -25.65 10.14
CA ASP A 160 12.33 -26.72 9.83
C ASP A 160 11.65 -27.80 8.98
N ILE A 161 10.38 -28.10 9.25
CA ILE A 161 9.57 -29.04 8.46
C ILE A 161 9.28 -28.49 7.05
N ILE A 162 8.95 -27.20 6.95
CA ILE A 162 8.69 -26.54 5.65
C ILE A 162 9.98 -26.38 4.84
N GLY A 163 11.10 -26.10 5.51
CA GLY A 163 12.41 -25.88 4.89
C GLY A 163 12.36 -24.83 3.79
N ASP A 164 12.76 -25.22 2.58
CA ASP A 164 12.78 -24.36 1.39
C ASP A 164 11.45 -24.36 0.60
N ASN A 165 10.41 -25.06 1.06
CA ASN A 165 9.12 -25.17 0.37
C ASN A 165 8.20 -23.96 0.65
N ILE A 166 8.75 -22.77 0.43
CA ILE A 166 8.09 -21.47 0.60
C ILE A 166 8.13 -20.72 -0.73
N GLU A 167 6.97 -20.30 -1.22
CA GLU A 167 6.83 -19.42 -2.39
C GLU A 167 6.46 -18.02 -1.92
N PHE A 168 6.96 -17.00 -2.62
CA PHE A 168 6.67 -15.60 -2.36
C PHE A 168 5.97 -14.99 -3.57
N VAL A 169 4.87 -14.29 -3.33
CA VAL A 169 4.16 -13.49 -4.33
C VAL A 169 4.28 -12.04 -3.92
N LEU A 170 4.99 -11.24 -4.71
CA LEU A 170 5.18 -9.81 -4.43
C LEU A 170 4.28 -9.01 -5.35
N THR A 171 3.46 -8.13 -4.79
CA THR A 171 2.72 -7.16 -5.59
C THR A 171 3.64 -6.02 -6.02
N HIS A 172 3.35 -5.44 -7.18
CA HIS A 172 3.99 -4.20 -7.63
C HIS A 172 3.02 -3.35 -8.44
N PRO A 173 3.27 -2.04 -8.59
CA PRO A 173 2.45 -1.18 -9.44
C PRO A 173 2.37 -1.73 -10.87
N ASN A 174 1.22 -1.56 -11.53
CA ASN A 174 0.96 -2.15 -12.84
C ASN A 174 1.97 -1.78 -13.93
N GLY A 175 2.60 -0.60 -13.86
CA GLY A 175 3.63 -0.16 -14.82
C GLY A 175 5.05 -0.67 -14.54
N TRP A 176 5.26 -1.51 -13.52
CA TRP A 176 6.60 -2.04 -13.20
C TRP A 176 6.86 -3.33 -13.96
N GLU A 177 7.88 -3.30 -14.82
CA GLU A 177 8.25 -4.45 -15.65
C GLU A 177 9.68 -4.92 -15.32
N GLY A 178 10.32 -5.66 -16.22
CA GLY A 178 11.49 -6.50 -15.95
C GLY A 178 12.60 -5.88 -15.09
N VAL A 179 12.91 -4.59 -15.22
CA VAL A 179 13.95 -3.92 -14.40
C VAL A 179 13.51 -3.78 -12.95
N GLU A 180 12.30 -3.31 -12.70
CA GLU A 180 11.71 -3.16 -11.37
C GLU A 180 11.52 -4.51 -10.70
N GLN A 181 11.01 -5.51 -11.43
CA GLN A 181 10.88 -6.88 -10.92
C GLN A 181 12.26 -7.49 -10.58
N ALA A 182 13.29 -7.25 -11.40
CA ALA A 182 14.65 -7.70 -11.09
C ALA A 182 15.19 -7.03 -9.81
N LYS A 183 14.89 -5.74 -9.58
CA LYS A 183 15.24 -5.06 -8.32
C LYS A 183 14.50 -5.67 -7.13
N LEU A 184 13.20 -5.93 -7.22
CA LEU A 184 12.43 -6.58 -6.14
C LEU A 184 12.95 -7.98 -5.83
N ARG A 185 13.42 -8.68 -6.85
CA ARG A 185 14.04 -10.00 -6.74
C ARG A 185 15.41 -9.94 -6.05
N ASP A 186 16.24 -8.92 -6.34
CA ASP A 186 17.47 -8.63 -5.57
C ASP A 186 17.17 -8.30 -4.10
N ILE A 187 16.13 -7.48 -3.87
CA ILE A 187 15.67 -7.14 -2.52
C ILE A 187 15.27 -8.40 -1.76
N ALA A 188 14.52 -9.32 -2.37
CA ALA A 188 14.10 -10.58 -1.73
C ALA A 188 15.31 -11.46 -1.34
N VAL A 189 16.37 -11.47 -2.15
CA VAL A 189 17.63 -12.13 -1.81
C VAL A 189 18.30 -11.45 -0.61
N ARG A 190 18.50 -10.13 -0.67
CA ARG A 190 19.22 -9.35 0.36
C ARG A 190 18.48 -9.31 1.69
N ALA A 191 17.16 -9.37 1.66
CA ALA A 191 16.31 -9.44 2.84
C ALA A 191 16.23 -10.86 3.45
N GLY A 192 16.78 -11.87 2.76
CA GLY A 192 16.86 -13.24 3.28
C GLY A 192 15.60 -14.09 3.06
N LEU A 193 14.70 -13.67 2.16
CA LEU A 193 13.53 -14.48 1.78
C LEU A 193 13.99 -15.71 0.97
N ILE A 194 14.96 -15.51 0.09
CA ILE A 194 15.46 -16.54 -0.83
C ILE A 194 16.99 -16.54 -0.93
N PRO A 195 17.63 -17.71 -1.17
CA PRO A 195 19.04 -17.76 -1.49
C PRO A 195 19.28 -17.27 -2.92
N ASN A 196 20.46 -16.72 -3.20
CA ASN A 196 20.86 -16.30 -4.55
C ASN A 196 21.25 -17.50 -5.43
N THR A 197 20.29 -18.34 -5.76
CA THR A 197 20.45 -19.51 -6.63
C THR A 197 19.29 -19.61 -7.60
N VAL A 198 19.45 -20.32 -8.71
CA VAL A 198 18.36 -20.51 -9.70
C VAL A 198 17.08 -21.05 -9.04
N LYS A 199 17.21 -22.02 -8.12
CA LYS A 199 16.08 -22.57 -7.37
C LYS A 199 15.46 -21.54 -6.43
N GLY A 200 16.28 -20.80 -5.68
CA GLY A 200 15.80 -19.75 -4.77
C GLY A 200 15.05 -18.66 -5.52
N GLN A 201 15.60 -18.23 -6.66
CA GLN A 201 14.99 -17.28 -7.57
C GLN A 201 13.63 -17.79 -8.05
N ALA A 202 13.51 -19.05 -8.48
CA ALA A 202 12.24 -19.59 -8.96
C ALA A 202 11.08 -19.54 -7.93
N ARG A 203 11.35 -19.26 -6.65
CA ARG A 203 10.35 -19.13 -5.58
C ARG A 203 9.71 -17.75 -5.47
N VAL A 204 10.16 -16.77 -6.24
CA VAL A 204 9.60 -15.40 -6.25
C VAL A 204 8.76 -15.21 -7.50
N HIS A 205 7.49 -14.90 -7.28
CA HIS A 205 6.48 -14.59 -8.29
C HIS A 205 6.02 -13.15 -8.13
N PHE A 206 5.57 -12.57 -9.23
CA PHE A 206 5.08 -11.21 -9.27
C PHE A 206 3.63 -11.19 -9.76
N VAL A 207 2.85 -10.30 -9.20
CA VAL A 207 1.50 -9.96 -9.64
C VAL A 207 1.37 -8.46 -9.59
N THR A 208 0.64 -7.86 -10.52
CA THR A 208 0.37 -6.42 -10.41
C THR A 208 -0.62 -6.17 -9.27
N GLU A 209 -0.56 -4.99 -8.66
CA GLU A 209 -1.55 -4.56 -7.66
C GLU A 209 -2.97 -4.62 -8.24
N GLY A 210 -3.16 -4.15 -9.47
CA GLY A 210 -4.44 -4.25 -10.18
C GLY A 210 -4.94 -5.67 -10.38
N GLU A 211 -4.08 -6.62 -10.75
CA GLU A 211 -4.46 -8.03 -10.93
C GLU A 211 -4.76 -8.71 -9.58
N ALA A 212 -3.99 -8.41 -8.53
CA ALA A 212 -4.27 -8.88 -7.18
C ALA A 212 -5.63 -8.37 -6.67
N CYS A 213 -5.91 -7.07 -6.87
CA CYS A 213 -7.21 -6.46 -6.57
C CYS A 213 -8.34 -7.10 -7.37
N LEU A 214 -8.13 -7.34 -8.67
CA LEU A 214 -9.12 -8.02 -9.52
C LEU A 214 -9.47 -9.39 -8.95
N HIS A 215 -8.49 -10.24 -8.65
CA HIS A 215 -8.74 -11.57 -8.10
C HIS A 215 -9.47 -11.52 -6.76
N HIS A 216 -9.12 -10.57 -5.89
CA HIS A 216 -9.83 -10.36 -4.63
C HIS A 216 -11.28 -9.94 -4.85
N CYS A 217 -11.53 -8.90 -5.67
CA CYS A 217 -12.87 -8.41 -5.97
C CYS A 217 -13.74 -9.50 -6.62
N ILE A 218 -13.23 -10.24 -7.60
CA ILE A 218 -14.00 -11.31 -8.23
C ILE A 218 -14.30 -12.43 -7.23
N HIS A 219 -13.37 -12.79 -6.36
CA HIS A 219 -13.60 -13.81 -5.35
C HIS A 219 -14.73 -13.42 -4.37
N GLU A 220 -14.69 -12.20 -3.83
CA GLU A 220 -15.68 -11.70 -2.86
C GLU A 220 -17.05 -11.48 -3.53
N LEU A 221 -17.05 -10.89 -4.71
CA LEU A 221 -18.27 -10.51 -5.38
C LEU A 221 -18.96 -11.69 -6.09
N ALA A 222 -18.21 -12.71 -6.57
CA ALA A 222 -18.81 -13.85 -7.27
C ALA A 222 -19.80 -14.64 -6.39
N SER A 223 -19.63 -14.63 -5.07
CA SER A 223 -20.53 -15.30 -4.13
C SER A 223 -21.77 -14.47 -3.79
N SER A 224 -21.66 -13.13 -3.87
CA SER A 224 -22.69 -12.19 -3.42
C SER A 224 -23.49 -11.55 -4.56
N HIS A 225 -22.96 -11.55 -5.79
CA HIS A 225 -23.55 -10.87 -6.95
C HIS A 225 -23.49 -11.78 -8.19
N PRO A 226 -24.46 -12.71 -8.36
CA PRO A 226 -24.48 -13.65 -9.48
C PRO A 226 -24.50 -12.97 -10.86
N ASP A 227 -25.08 -11.77 -10.94
CA ASP A 227 -25.20 -10.98 -12.17
C ASP A 227 -23.84 -10.54 -12.74
N LEU A 228 -22.79 -10.53 -11.92
CA LEU A 228 -21.42 -10.22 -12.37
C LEU A 228 -20.89 -11.22 -13.40
N GLN A 229 -21.43 -12.44 -13.46
CA GLN A 229 -21.06 -13.42 -14.47
C GLN A 229 -21.37 -12.95 -15.91
N SER A 230 -22.26 -11.96 -16.07
CA SER A 230 -22.57 -11.33 -17.35
C SER A 230 -21.61 -10.21 -17.74
N MET A 231 -20.82 -9.69 -16.79
CA MET A 231 -19.81 -8.66 -17.06
C MET A 231 -18.63 -9.26 -17.81
N LYS A 232 -18.13 -8.51 -18.79
CA LYS A 232 -16.99 -8.89 -19.65
C LYS A 232 -15.75 -8.06 -19.40
N HIS A 233 -15.91 -6.86 -18.88
CA HIS A 233 -14.84 -5.88 -18.68
C HIS A 233 -14.90 -5.35 -17.25
N VAL A 234 -13.75 -5.25 -16.62
CA VAL A 234 -13.61 -4.75 -15.25
C VAL A 234 -12.52 -3.70 -15.24
N ILE A 235 -12.82 -2.53 -14.69
CA ILE A 235 -11.82 -1.51 -14.38
C ILE A 235 -11.54 -1.61 -12.89
N ILE A 236 -10.27 -1.78 -12.54
CA ILE A 236 -9.80 -1.69 -11.17
C ILE A 236 -9.28 -0.28 -10.96
N ILE A 237 -9.78 0.38 -9.91
CA ILE A 237 -9.33 1.69 -9.46
C ILE A 237 -8.69 1.49 -8.07
N ASP A 238 -7.37 1.35 -8.04
CA ASP A 238 -6.62 1.28 -6.78
C ASP A 238 -6.20 2.69 -6.35
N ALA A 239 -7.00 3.30 -5.48
CA ALA A 239 -6.74 4.62 -4.90
C ALA A 239 -5.93 4.51 -3.61
N GLY A 240 -4.65 4.16 -3.77
CA GLY A 240 -3.73 3.89 -2.67
C GLY A 240 -3.23 5.13 -1.90
N GLY A 241 -2.20 4.90 -1.08
CA GLY A 241 -1.59 5.93 -0.23
C GLY A 241 -0.83 6.99 -1.03
N GLY A 242 0.10 6.56 -1.88
CA GLY A 242 0.93 7.46 -2.69
C GLY A 242 0.39 7.67 -4.11
N THR A 243 -0.13 6.61 -4.71
CA THR A 243 -0.52 6.55 -6.11
C THR A 243 -2.00 6.23 -6.26
N ILE A 244 -2.53 6.55 -7.43
CA ILE A 244 -3.81 6.07 -7.93
C ILE A 244 -3.48 5.29 -9.21
N ASP A 245 -3.78 4.00 -9.20
CA ASP A 245 -3.44 3.06 -10.25
C ASP A 245 -4.72 2.50 -10.87
N LEU A 246 -4.87 2.66 -12.19
CA LEU A 246 -6.01 2.14 -12.93
C LEU A 246 -5.55 1.12 -13.96
N SER A 247 -6.25 -0.01 -13.99
CA SER A 247 -6.04 -1.09 -14.95
C SER A 247 -7.38 -1.66 -15.40
N THR A 248 -7.46 -2.00 -16.69
CA THR A 248 -8.70 -2.49 -17.32
C THR A 248 -8.49 -3.90 -17.84
N TYR A 249 -9.35 -4.82 -17.44
CA TYR A 249 -9.25 -6.24 -17.76
C TYR A 249 -10.48 -6.75 -18.49
N THR A 250 -10.28 -7.79 -19.29
CA THR A 250 -11.35 -8.65 -19.80
C THR A 250 -11.06 -10.12 -19.50
N THR A 251 -12.09 -10.95 -19.54
CA THR A 251 -11.92 -12.40 -19.44
C THR A 251 -11.42 -12.95 -20.77
N ARG A 252 -10.38 -13.79 -20.70
CA ARG A 252 -9.77 -14.39 -21.87
C ARG A 252 -10.81 -15.20 -22.65
N ARG A 253 -10.87 -14.98 -23.97
CA ARG A 253 -11.83 -15.65 -24.89
C ARG A 253 -13.31 -15.42 -24.54
N GLY A 254 -13.63 -14.33 -23.84
CA GLY A 254 -15.02 -13.99 -23.49
C GLY A 254 -15.65 -14.98 -22.51
N ALA A 255 -14.83 -15.63 -21.68
CA ALA A 255 -15.32 -16.48 -20.60
C ALA A 255 -16.19 -15.67 -19.62
N LYS A 256 -17.06 -16.35 -18.86
CA LYS A 256 -17.79 -15.68 -17.78
C LYS A 256 -16.83 -15.25 -16.68
N LEU A 257 -17.12 -14.14 -16.03
CA LEU A 257 -16.42 -13.72 -14.82
C LEU A 257 -16.55 -14.81 -13.75
N SER A 258 -15.42 -15.33 -13.30
CA SER A 258 -15.37 -16.32 -12.21
C SER A 258 -14.03 -16.24 -11.48
N PRO A 259 -13.94 -16.75 -10.23
CA PRO A 259 -12.67 -16.80 -9.49
C PRO A 259 -11.57 -17.63 -10.17
N THR A 260 -11.93 -18.47 -11.14
CA THR A 260 -11.01 -19.31 -11.91
C THR A 260 -10.79 -18.82 -13.34
N ALA A 261 -11.39 -17.68 -13.72
CA ALA A 261 -11.21 -17.11 -15.04
C ALA A 261 -9.77 -16.60 -15.20
N CYS A 262 -9.27 -16.68 -16.43
CA CYS A 262 -8.03 -15.99 -16.80
C CYS A 262 -8.40 -14.61 -17.32
N PHE A 263 -7.65 -13.61 -16.91
CA PHE A 263 -7.84 -12.22 -17.31
C PHE A 263 -6.72 -11.77 -18.24
N GLU A 264 -7.02 -10.82 -19.10
CA GLU A 264 -6.04 -10.09 -19.90
C GLU A 264 -6.29 -8.60 -19.76
N GLU A 265 -5.21 -7.84 -19.62
CA GLU A 265 -5.26 -6.38 -19.55
C GLU A 265 -5.46 -5.81 -20.96
N ILE A 266 -6.46 -4.95 -21.13
CA ILE A 266 -6.91 -4.46 -22.46
C ILE A 266 -6.58 -2.98 -22.71
N ALA A 267 -5.90 -2.33 -21.77
CA ALA A 267 -5.41 -0.96 -21.91
C ALA A 267 -4.13 -0.81 -21.10
N VAL A 268 -3.18 -0.01 -21.60
CA VAL A 268 -1.95 0.32 -20.85
C VAL A 268 -2.34 0.94 -19.50
N PRO A 269 -1.87 0.39 -18.36
CA PRO A 269 -2.21 0.89 -17.04
C PRO A 269 -1.78 2.34 -16.85
N GLN A 270 -2.52 3.04 -16.02
CA GLN A 270 -2.21 4.42 -15.71
C GLN A 270 -2.00 4.61 -14.21
N THR A 271 -0.85 5.20 -13.88
CA THR A 271 -0.49 5.58 -12.51
C THR A 271 -0.47 7.10 -12.40
N ARG A 272 -1.07 7.63 -11.33
CA ARG A 272 -1.05 9.07 -10.99
C ARG A 272 -0.56 9.26 -9.57
N LEU A 273 0.26 10.28 -9.34
CA LEU A 273 0.70 10.70 -8.00
C LEU A 273 -0.37 11.57 -7.35
N ALA A 274 -1.48 10.93 -7.00
CA ALA A 274 -2.64 11.61 -6.46
C ALA A 274 -3.27 10.83 -5.29
N GLY A 275 -2.53 9.90 -4.68
CA GLY A 275 -3.02 9.09 -3.58
C GLY A 275 -3.34 9.88 -2.30
N SER A 276 -3.77 9.16 -1.27
CA SER A 276 -4.20 9.72 0.03
C SER A 276 -3.23 10.75 0.66
N VAL A 277 -1.92 10.62 0.47
CA VAL A 277 -0.92 11.56 1.01
C VAL A 277 -1.07 12.98 0.42
N PHE A 278 -1.56 13.09 -0.81
CA PHE A 278 -1.74 14.39 -1.47
C PHE A 278 -2.93 15.17 -0.89
N VAL A 279 -3.91 14.47 -0.34
CA VAL A 279 -4.99 15.07 0.45
C VAL A 279 -4.42 15.69 1.73
N THR A 280 -3.56 14.95 2.42
CA THR A 280 -2.87 15.41 3.64
C THR A 280 -1.95 16.61 3.37
N LYS A 281 -1.20 16.59 2.25
CA LYS A 281 -0.39 17.73 1.81
C LYS A 281 -1.20 18.95 1.42
N ALA A 282 -2.41 18.75 0.88
CA ALA A 282 -3.31 19.87 0.57
C ALA A 282 -3.78 20.54 1.87
N PHE A 283 -4.11 19.75 2.89
CA PHE A 283 -4.42 20.25 4.23
C PHE A 283 -3.20 20.95 4.87
N GLU A 284 -2.00 20.35 4.83
CA GLU A 284 -0.78 20.95 5.37
C GLU A 284 -0.51 22.34 4.74
N ARG A 285 -0.57 22.45 3.40
CA ARG A 285 -0.41 23.73 2.71
C ARG A 285 -1.46 24.75 3.13
N HIS A 286 -2.68 24.30 3.37
CA HIS A 286 -3.75 25.17 3.82
C HIS A 286 -3.45 25.74 5.20
N VAL A 287 -3.14 24.90 6.19
CA VAL A 287 -2.88 25.36 7.56
C VAL A 287 -1.59 26.19 7.66
N ARG A 288 -0.53 25.84 6.94
CA ARG A 288 0.72 26.64 6.88
C ARG A 288 0.51 28.04 6.32
N ARG A 289 -0.46 28.22 5.42
CA ARG A 289 -0.79 29.51 4.83
C ARG A 289 -1.81 30.29 5.67
N PHE A 290 -2.75 29.59 6.28
CA PHE A 290 -3.87 30.19 6.98
C PHE A 290 -3.52 30.59 8.42
N LEU A 291 -2.72 29.80 9.12
CA LEU A 291 -2.39 30.03 10.52
C LEU A 291 -1.17 30.94 10.69
N PRO A 292 -1.19 31.83 11.70
CA PRO A 292 -0.05 32.68 12.04
C PRO A 292 1.12 31.90 12.67
N ASP A 293 2.28 32.56 12.77
CA ASP A 293 3.55 31.96 13.18
C ASP A 293 3.52 31.26 14.55
N ASN A 294 2.66 31.71 15.47
CA ASN A 294 2.54 31.13 16.80
C ASN A 294 1.91 29.72 16.82
N TYR A 295 1.41 29.22 15.68
CA TYR A 295 0.89 27.85 15.54
C TYR A 295 1.82 26.95 14.72
N GLN A 296 3.01 27.40 14.29
CA GLN A 296 3.86 26.60 13.40
C GLN A 296 4.30 25.29 14.05
N ASP A 297 4.58 25.29 15.35
CA ASP A 297 4.93 24.09 16.13
C ASP A 297 3.73 23.13 16.30
N ASP A 298 2.51 23.60 16.07
CA ASP A 298 1.28 22.79 16.13
C ASP A 298 0.93 22.13 14.81
N ILE A 299 1.48 22.61 13.69
CA ILE A 299 1.08 22.16 12.35
C ILE A 299 1.34 20.68 12.15
N GLU A 300 2.48 20.17 12.61
CA GLU A 300 2.79 18.74 12.48
C GLU A 300 1.77 17.88 13.25
N ARG A 301 1.37 18.33 14.45
CA ARG A 301 0.30 17.68 15.23
C ARG A 301 -1.04 17.74 14.52
N MET A 302 -1.40 18.88 13.94
CA MET A 302 -2.63 19.02 13.14
C MET A 302 -2.62 18.09 11.92
N VAL A 303 -1.52 18.03 11.19
CA VAL A 303 -1.37 17.20 9.98
C VAL A 303 -1.48 15.72 10.33
N ASN A 304 -0.81 15.30 11.41
CA ASN A 304 -0.86 13.92 11.89
C ASN A 304 -2.28 13.53 12.35
N GLU A 305 -2.97 14.40 13.11
CA GLU A 305 -4.36 14.16 13.51
C GLU A 305 -5.28 14.10 12.29
N PHE A 306 -5.11 15.05 11.35
CA PHE A 306 -5.90 15.09 10.13
C PHE A 306 -5.76 13.79 9.32
N ASP A 307 -4.52 13.33 9.12
CA ASP A 307 -4.22 12.13 8.35
C ASP A 307 -4.82 10.87 8.99
N ARG A 308 -4.69 10.74 10.32
CA ARG A 308 -5.11 9.55 11.08
C ARG A 308 -6.61 9.49 11.33
N THR A 309 -7.28 10.62 11.55
CA THR A 309 -8.66 10.62 12.04
C THR A 309 -9.59 11.41 11.12
N THR A 310 -9.37 12.71 10.95
CA THR A 310 -10.29 13.63 10.28
C THR A 310 -10.54 13.23 8.83
N LYS A 311 -9.47 13.00 8.06
CA LYS A 311 -9.53 12.61 6.64
C LYS A 311 -10.27 11.29 6.45
N VAL A 312 -9.97 10.28 7.26
CA VAL A 312 -10.50 8.91 7.13
C VAL A 312 -11.99 8.86 7.48
N ARG A 313 -12.42 9.67 8.46
CA ARG A 313 -13.81 9.75 8.91
C ARG A 313 -14.67 10.70 8.10
N PHE A 314 -14.07 11.54 7.26
CA PHE A 314 -14.82 12.48 6.44
C PHE A 314 -15.82 11.73 5.55
N ARG A 315 -17.05 12.20 5.58
CA ARG A 315 -18.14 11.78 4.71
C ARG A 315 -18.74 13.05 4.14
N ASP A 316 -19.10 13.03 2.87
CA ASP A 316 -19.89 14.10 2.25
C ASP A 316 -21.36 13.96 2.68
N ASP A 317 -21.58 13.96 4.00
CA ASP A 317 -22.90 14.11 4.59
C ASP A 317 -23.12 15.59 4.96
N PHE A 318 -24.36 15.96 5.25
CA PHE A 318 -24.77 17.34 5.50
C PHE A 318 -24.19 17.97 6.78
N HIS A 319 -23.16 17.39 7.41
CA HIS A 319 -22.48 18.04 8.53
C HIS A 319 -21.55 19.13 8.01
N ASP A 320 -21.90 20.38 8.33
CA ASP A 320 -21.18 21.57 7.86
C ASP A 320 -19.74 21.70 8.39
N ARG A 321 -19.35 20.93 9.42
CA ARG A 321 -18.13 21.15 10.21
C ARG A 321 -17.40 19.86 10.55
N THR A 322 -16.09 19.86 10.30
CA THR A 322 -15.15 18.82 10.73
C THR A 322 -14.10 19.44 11.65
N PHE A 323 -13.59 18.68 12.62
CA PHE A 323 -12.62 19.20 13.59
C PHE A 323 -11.31 18.40 13.54
N VAL A 324 -10.19 19.13 13.60
CA VAL A 324 -8.83 18.57 13.73
C VAL A 324 -8.29 18.97 15.10
N ARG A 325 -8.01 17.98 15.96
CA ARG A 325 -7.47 18.23 17.30
C ARG A 325 -5.96 18.46 17.24
N PHE A 326 -5.46 19.42 17.99
CA PHE A 326 -4.01 19.68 18.09
C PHE A 326 -3.57 20.19 19.46
N GLY A 327 -4.46 20.85 20.20
CA GLY A 327 -4.16 21.49 21.48
C GLY A 327 -5.00 20.99 22.65
N THR A 328 -4.93 21.74 23.74
CA THR A 328 -5.72 21.58 24.97
C THR A 328 -7.01 22.40 24.90
N PHE A 329 -7.82 22.37 25.95
CA PHE A 329 -9.05 23.17 25.98
C PHE A 329 -8.82 24.69 26.04
N ARG A 330 -7.58 25.12 26.35
CA ARG A 330 -7.20 26.53 26.54
C ARG A 330 -6.95 27.25 25.22
N GLU A 331 -6.55 26.53 24.19
CA GLU A 331 -6.36 27.07 22.85
C GLU A 331 -7.72 27.45 22.24
N HIS A 332 -7.94 28.75 22.11
CA HIS A 332 -9.19 29.30 21.61
C HIS A 332 -8.92 30.60 20.83
N ASP A 333 -9.19 30.56 19.54
CA ASP A 333 -9.15 31.70 18.64
C ASP A 333 -10.30 31.58 17.61
N PRO A 334 -11.47 32.16 17.90
CA PRO A 334 -12.63 32.09 17.02
C PRO A 334 -12.41 32.68 15.63
N GLN A 335 -11.48 33.64 15.46
CA GLN A 335 -11.22 34.25 14.16
C GLN A 335 -10.51 33.29 13.21
N LEU A 336 -9.74 32.36 13.78
CA LEU A 336 -9.08 31.27 13.05
C LEU A 336 -9.91 29.98 13.05
N GLY A 337 -11.13 29.99 13.60
CA GLY A 337 -11.95 28.80 13.76
C GLY A 337 -11.34 27.79 14.75
N ILE A 338 -10.55 28.25 15.71
CA ILE A 338 -9.92 27.42 16.74
C ILE A 338 -10.78 27.44 18.00
N GLU A 339 -11.31 26.28 18.38
CA GLU A 339 -12.15 26.12 19.56
C GLU A 339 -11.69 24.92 20.38
N HIS A 340 -11.31 25.17 21.64
CA HIS A 340 -10.91 24.13 22.60
C HIS A 340 -9.81 23.19 22.06
N GLY A 341 -8.79 23.77 21.44
CA GLY A 341 -7.65 23.04 20.87
C GLY A 341 -7.99 22.24 19.61
N LYS A 342 -9.06 22.63 18.92
CA LYS A 342 -9.48 22.03 17.65
C LYS A 342 -9.60 23.10 16.58
N LEU A 343 -9.03 22.83 15.41
CA LEU A 343 -9.25 23.60 14.20
C LEU A 343 -10.54 23.12 13.53
N MET A 344 -11.50 24.03 13.33
CA MET A 344 -12.73 23.76 12.60
C MET A 344 -12.53 23.96 11.10
N LEU A 345 -12.95 22.99 10.31
CA LEU A 345 -12.91 23.00 8.85
C LEU A 345 -14.33 22.90 8.29
N SER A 346 -14.64 23.72 7.30
CA SER A 346 -15.90 23.58 6.56
C SER A 346 -15.86 22.38 5.63
N SER A 347 -17.04 21.83 5.30
CA SER A 347 -17.17 20.76 4.29
C SER A 347 -16.55 21.16 2.94
N ASP A 348 -16.71 22.41 2.49
CA ASP A 348 -16.07 22.92 1.27
C ASP A 348 -14.54 22.90 1.32
N SER A 349 -13.96 23.21 2.50
CA SER A 349 -12.50 23.15 2.67
C SER A 349 -12.02 21.71 2.64
N MET A 350 -12.75 20.80 3.30
CA MET A 350 -12.48 19.37 3.24
C MET A 350 -12.50 18.86 1.80
N LYS A 351 -13.56 19.14 1.02
CA LYS A 351 -13.67 18.72 -0.39
C LYS A 351 -12.50 19.20 -1.24
N LYS A 352 -12.08 20.46 -1.07
CA LYS A 352 -10.92 21.02 -1.79
C LYS A 352 -9.62 20.28 -1.54
N PHE A 353 -9.46 19.60 -0.39
CA PHE A 353 -8.28 18.77 -0.14
C PHE A 353 -8.30 17.48 -0.97
N PHE A 354 -9.47 16.95 -1.31
CA PHE A 354 -9.64 15.75 -2.15
C PHE A 354 -9.71 16.05 -3.66
N ASP A 355 -9.99 17.29 -4.05
CA ASP A 355 -10.23 17.71 -5.43
C ASP A 355 -9.19 17.17 -6.43
N HIS A 356 -7.90 17.27 -6.09
CA HIS A 356 -6.83 16.79 -6.96
C HIS A 356 -6.92 15.28 -7.21
N SER A 357 -7.10 14.50 -6.14
CA SER A 357 -7.24 13.04 -6.19
C SER A 357 -8.48 12.62 -6.96
N VAL A 358 -9.65 13.20 -6.64
CA VAL A 358 -10.93 12.84 -7.28
C VAL A 358 -10.93 13.20 -8.76
N LYS A 359 -10.47 14.41 -9.13
CA LYS A 359 -10.36 14.82 -10.53
C LYS A 359 -9.38 13.92 -11.29
N SER A 360 -8.27 13.53 -10.66
CA SER A 360 -7.31 12.59 -11.24
C SER A 360 -7.93 11.23 -11.50
N ILE A 361 -8.73 10.67 -10.56
CA ILE A 361 -9.43 9.39 -10.75
C ILE A 361 -10.35 9.47 -11.96
N ILE A 362 -11.22 10.48 -12.01
CA ILE A 362 -12.23 10.62 -13.08
C ILE A 362 -11.55 10.73 -14.45
N ALA A 363 -10.57 11.63 -14.58
CA ALA A 363 -9.86 11.82 -15.85
C ALA A 363 -9.13 10.54 -16.30
N THR A 364 -8.48 9.84 -15.37
CA THR A 364 -7.73 8.60 -15.66
C THR A 364 -8.68 7.46 -16.02
N ALA A 365 -9.87 7.39 -15.40
CA ALA A 365 -10.90 6.42 -15.75
C ALA A 365 -11.44 6.65 -17.17
N ASP A 366 -11.72 7.90 -17.55
CA ASP A 366 -12.15 8.25 -18.90
C ASP A 366 -11.07 7.95 -19.96
N GLU A 367 -9.79 8.13 -19.62
CA GLU A 367 -8.66 7.72 -20.45
C GLU A 367 -8.57 6.20 -20.61
N GLN A 368 -8.70 5.44 -19.52
CA GLN A 368 -8.72 3.96 -19.55
C GLN A 368 -9.87 3.40 -20.39
N ILE A 369 -11.08 3.93 -20.21
CA ILE A 369 -12.26 3.51 -21.00
C ILE A 369 -12.01 3.80 -22.48
N ARG A 370 -11.52 4.99 -22.83
CA ARG A 370 -11.23 5.32 -24.23
C ARG A 370 -10.15 4.41 -24.81
N ALA A 371 -9.05 4.19 -24.09
CA ALA A 371 -7.96 3.33 -24.55
C ALA A 371 -8.42 1.89 -24.75
N ALA A 372 -9.18 1.33 -23.80
CA ALA A 372 -9.68 -0.05 -23.85
C ALA A 372 -10.62 -0.30 -25.04
N PHE A 373 -11.40 0.69 -25.47
CA PHE A 373 -12.45 0.53 -26.48
C PHE A 373 -12.19 1.27 -27.81
N GLN A 374 -11.09 2.00 -27.95
CA GLN A 374 -10.68 2.60 -29.22
C GLN A 374 -10.16 1.57 -30.23
N ASP A 375 -9.52 0.48 -29.78
CA ASP A 375 -9.00 -0.57 -30.67
C ASP A 375 -10.06 -1.60 -31.11
N PHE A 376 -11.24 -1.66 -30.46
CA PHE A 376 -12.35 -2.52 -30.91
C PHE A 376 -13.08 -2.00 -32.17
N ASN A 377 -12.80 -0.77 -32.60
CA ASN A 377 -13.41 -0.13 -33.77
C ASN A 377 -12.47 -0.03 -34.98
N LYS A 378 -11.28 -0.64 -34.94
CA LYS A 378 -10.49 -0.81 -36.16
C LYS A 378 -11.13 -1.94 -37.00
N PRO A 379 -11.49 -1.69 -38.26
CA PRO A 379 -11.86 -2.78 -39.16
C PRO A 379 -10.75 -3.81 -39.15
N ILE A 380 -11.12 -5.09 -39.04
CA ILE A 380 -10.20 -6.18 -39.36
C ILE A 380 -9.80 -5.93 -40.82
N GLU A 381 -8.54 -5.58 -41.07
CA GLU A 381 -8.02 -5.55 -42.43
C GLU A 381 -8.12 -6.98 -42.97
N GLU A 382 -8.98 -7.17 -43.96
CA GLU A 382 -9.23 -8.44 -44.67
C GLU A 382 -8.01 -8.90 -45.47
#